data_AF-A0A354I3N5-F1
#
_entry.id   AF-A0A354I3N5-F1
#
_cell.length_a   1.000
_cell.length_b   1.000
_cell.length_c   1.000
_cell.angle_alpha   90.00
_cell.angle_beta   90.00
_cell.angle_gamma   90.00
#
_symmetry.space_group_name_H-M   'P 1'
#
loop_
_entity.id
_entity.type
_entity.pdbx_description
1 polymer ?
#
loop_
_entity_poly.entity_id
_entity_poly.type
_entity_poly.pdbx_seq_one_letter_code
_entity_poly.pdbx_strand_id
1 'polypeptide(L)'
;MARTVGIGKQNYEKIVKNNNFYIDKTNFIKEWWENDDEVTLIARPRRFGKTLNISMVERFFSVDYANRSDLFENMNIWKEKKYQEMQGKYPVISLSFANVKENTFERAVLRICQIIADLYREKEFLKDSGFLAESERAYFTKVIDGMTEIDAIVSLQRLCSYMQRYYKQDVIILLDEYDTPMQEAYLNGYWNEIVSFIRNLFNCTFKTNPYL
;
A
#
# COMPACT_ATOMS: atom_id res chain seq x y z
N MET A 1 -6.46 15.17 -31.39
CA MET A 1 -7.59 15.69 -30.58
C MET A 1 -7.10 15.99 -29.18
N ALA A 2 -7.58 17.07 -28.56
CA ALA A 2 -7.32 17.33 -27.15
C ALA A 2 -7.97 16.23 -26.29
N ARG A 3 -7.23 15.68 -25.32
CA ARG A 3 -7.73 14.67 -24.39
C ARG A 3 -8.41 15.35 -23.19
N THR A 4 -9.45 14.73 -22.65
CA THR A 4 -10.17 15.26 -21.48
C THR A 4 -9.32 15.15 -20.21
N VAL A 5 -9.15 16.27 -19.49
CA VAL A 5 -8.50 16.30 -18.18
C VAL A 5 -9.43 15.70 -17.13
N GLY A 6 -9.04 14.56 -16.55
CA GLY A 6 -9.82 13.85 -15.53
C GLY A 6 -9.62 14.42 -14.13
N ILE A 7 -10.27 15.52 -13.79
CA ILE A 7 -10.19 16.15 -12.46
C ILE A 7 -10.69 15.17 -11.38
N GLY A 8 -9.92 15.01 -10.30
CA GLY A 8 -10.27 14.14 -9.17
C GLY A 8 -10.11 12.64 -9.43
N LYS A 9 -9.64 12.22 -10.62
CA LYS A 9 -9.34 10.81 -10.88
C LYS A 9 -8.03 10.40 -10.20
N GLN A 10 -8.12 9.49 -9.25
CA GLN A 10 -6.97 8.96 -8.50
C GLN A 10 -6.55 7.54 -8.92
N ASN A 11 -7.30 6.91 -9.84
CA ASN A 11 -7.00 5.57 -10.32
C ASN A 11 -6.30 5.66 -11.68
N TYR A 12 -5.04 5.20 -11.73
CA TYR A 12 -4.19 5.26 -12.92
C TYR A 12 -4.78 4.49 -14.10
N GLU A 13 -5.21 3.26 -13.86
CA GLU A 13 -5.82 2.41 -14.88
C GLU A 13 -7.04 3.08 -15.55
N LYS A 14 -7.93 3.70 -14.76
CA LYS A 14 -9.10 4.42 -15.29
C LYS A 14 -8.69 5.59 -16.17
N ILE A 15 -7.58 6.26 -15.89
CA ILE A 15 -7.08 7.37 -16.71
C ILE A 15 -6.59 6.85 -18.06
N VAL A 16 -5.81 5.75 -18.05
CA VAL A 16 -5.28 5.14 -19.28
C VAL A 16 -6.41 4.57 -20.15
N LYS A 17 -7.29 3.74 -19.58
CA LYS A 17 -8.40 3.09 -20.30
C LYS A 17 -9.39 4.08 -20.92
N ASN A 18 -9.66 5.19 -20.24
CA ASN A 18 -10.56 6.23 -20.76
C ASN A 18 -9.85 7.23 -21.68
N ASN A 19 -8.58 7.01 -22.02
CA ASN A 19 -7.76 7.91 -22.84
C ASN A 19 -7.80 9.37 -22.34
N ASN A 20 -7.79 9.55 -21.01
CA ASN A 20 -7.74 10.87 -20.40
C ASN A 20 -6.38 11.53 -20.61
N PHE A 21 -6.34 12.85 -20.50
CA PHE A 21 -5.07 13.57 -20.45
C PHE A 21 -4.30 13.15 -19.20
N TYR A 22 -3.07 12.68 -19.39
CA TYR A 22 -2.16 12.25 -18.34
C TYR A 22 -0.76 12.73 -18.68
N ILE A 23 -0.09 13.35 -17.71
CA ILE A 23 1.33 13.65 -17.81
C ILE A 23 2.07 12.38 -17.37
N ASP A 24 2.83 11.80 -18.29
CA ASP A 24 3.59 10.59 -18.03
C ASP A 24 4.63 10.82 -16.92
N LYS A 25 4.43 10.16 -15.78
CA LYS A 25 5.34 10.15 -14.63
C LYS A 25 5.95 8.78 -14.38
N THR A 26 5.87 7.87 -15.35
CA THR A 26 6.31 6.48 -15.17
C THR A 26 7.82 6.34 -14.98
N ASN A 27 8.63 7.33 -15.37
CA ASN A 27 10.05 7.38 -15.02
C ASN A 27 10.31 7.39 -13.51
N PHE A 28 9.33 7.83 -12.69
CA PHE A 28 9.43 7.72 -11.24
C PHE A 28 9.61 6.26 -10.78
N ILE A 29 9.00 5.28 -11.46
CA ILE A 29 9.19 3.86 -11.13
C ILE A 29 10.67 3.50 -11.22
N LYS A 30 11.32 3.92 -12.31
CA LYS A 30 12.75 3.69 -12.53
C LYS A 30 13.60 4.40 -11.49
N GLU A 31 13.38 5.70 -11.29
CA GLU A 31 14.12 6.49 -10.29
C GLU A 31 14.00 5.87 -8.90
N TRP A 32 12.78 5.52 -8.50
CA TRP A 32 12.52 4.90 -7.20
C TRP A 32 13.18 3.54 -7.07
N TRP A 33 13.05 2.67 -8.07
CA TRP A 33 13.61 1.33 -8.06
C TRP A 33 15.15 1.32 -8.06
N GLU A 34 15.77 2.28 -8.74
CA GLU A 34 17.24 2.37 -8.85
C GLU A 34 17.89 3.12 -7.68
N ASN A 35 17.13 3.83 -6.86
CA ASN A 35 17.64 4.51 -5.67
C ASN A 35 18.09 3.55 -4.56
N ASP A 36 17.67 2.28 -4.61
CA ASP A 36 18.07 1.23 -3.65
C ASP A 36 17.75 1.57 -2.19
N ASP A 37 16.66 2.33 -1.97
CA ASP A 37 16.15 2.66 -0.64
C ASP A 37 15.32 1.48 -0.08
N GLU A 38 15.60 1.04 1.16
CA GLU A 38 14.74 0.07 1.86
C GLU A 38 13.35 0.66 2.20
N VAL A 39 13.29 1.96 2.53
CA VAL A 39 12.06 2.68 2.86
C VAL A 39 12.11 4.08 2.27
N THR A 40 11.21 4.37 1.34
CA THR A 40 11.12 5.68 0.69
C THR A 40 9.95 6.51 1.22
N LEU A 41 10.25 7.70 1.74
CA LEU A 41 9.23 8.69 2.10
C LEU A 41 8.95 9.64 0.94
N ILE A 42 7.72 9.61 0.39
CA ILE A 42 7.30 10.54 -0.67
C ILE A 42 6.66 11.80 -0.07
N ALA A 43 7.51 12.76 0.33
CA ALA A 43 7.08 14.08 0.81
C ALA A 43 6.85 15.06 -0.36
N ARG A 44 5.59 15.42 -0.67
CA ARG A 44 5.26 16.40 -1.72
C ARG A 44 4.03 17.25 -1.35
N PRO A 45 3.91 18.48 -1.91
CA PRO A 45 2.78 19.39 -1.67
C PRO A 45 1.41 18.79 -2.03
N ARG A 46 0.35 19.35 -1.43
CA ARG A 46 -1.04 18.95 -1.69
C ARG A 46 -1.38 19.09 -3.18
N ARG A 47 -2.20 18.17 -3.71
CA ARG A 47 -2.70 18.12 -5.10
C ARG A 47 -1.65 17.82 -6.19
N PHE A 48 -0.46 17.34 -5.84
CA PHE A 48 0.55 16.93 -6.83
C PHE A 48 0.31 15.57 -7.52
N GLY A 49 -0.81 14.90 -7.19
CA GLY A 49 -1.16 13.60 -7.73
C GLY A 49 -0.46 12.42 -7.03
N LYS A 50 -0.14 12.53 -5.73
CA LYS A 50 0.49 11.47 -4.94
C LYS A 50 -0.29 10.15 -5.02
N THR A 51 -1.57 10.17 -4.66
CA THR A 51 -2.46 9.00 -4.75
C THR A 51 -2.51 8.41 -6.15
N LEU A 52 -2.54 9.25 -7.19
CA LEU A 52 -2.51 8.78 -8.58
C LEU A 52 -1.17 8.10 -8.93
N ASN A 53 -0.05 8.65 -8.45
CA ASN A 53 1.27 8.05 -8.62
C ASN A 53 1.39 6.73 -7.85
N ILE A 54 0.90 6.66 -6.61
CA ILE A 54 0.87 5.42 -5.82
C ILE A 54 0.02 4.37 -6.55
N SER A 55 -1.16 4.76 -7.06
CA SER A 55 -1.97 3.88 -7.91
C SER A 55 -1.21 3.39 -9.13
N MET A 56 -0.43 4.25 -9.80
CA MET A 56 0.40 3.87 -10.94
C MET A 56 1.50 2.87 -10.56
N VAL A 57 2.20 3.08 -9.45
CA VAL A 57 3.22 2.16 -8.90
C VAL A 57 2.59 0.81 -8.54
N GLU A 58 1.44 0.81 -7.86
CA GLU A 58 0.69 -0.41 -7.53
C GLU A 58 0.36 -1.22 -8.79
N ARG A 59 -0.16 -0.57 -9.84
CA ARG A 59 -0.49 -1.23 -11.13
C ARG A 59 0.74 -1.76 -11.85
N PHE A 60 1.90 -1.12 -11.63
CA PHE A 60 3.14 -1.54 -12.26
C PHE A 60 3.70 -2.79 -11.59
N PHE A 61 3.77 -2.82 -10.26
CA PHE A 61 4.44 -3.91 -9.55
C PHE A 61 3.54 -5.09 -9.19
N SER A 62 2.27 -4.84 -8.87
CA SER A 62 1.40 -5.84 -8.24
C SER A 62 1.11 -7.05 -9.13
N VAL A 63 1.26 -8.26 -8.57
CA VAL A 63 0.85 -9.53 -9.18
C VAL A 63 -0.61 -9.56 -9.61
N ASP A 64 -1.47 -8.76 -9.00
CA ASP A 64 -2.88 -8.61 -9.40
C ASP A 64 -3.00 -8.00 -10.82
N TYR A 65 -1.90 -7.46 -11.36
CA TYR A 65 -1.79 -6.83 -12.68
C TYR A 65 -0.76 -7.50 -13.61
N ALA A 66 -0.34 -8.76 -13.36
CA ALA A 66 0.69 -9.49 -14.13
C ALA A 66 0.50 -9.57 -15.66
N ASN A 67 -0.70 -9.27 -16.18
CA ASN A 67 -1.01 -9.31 -17.61
C ASN A 67 -1.55 -7.96 -18.11
N ARG A 68 -1.07 -6.87 -17.52
CA ARG A 68 -1.59 -5.51 -17.75
C ARG A 68 -0.57 -4.58 -18.38
N SER A 69 0.22 -5.11 -19.32
CA SER A 69 1.14 -4.34 -20.16
C SER A 69 0.42 -3.21 -20.90
N ASP A 70 -0.87 -3.39 -21.23
CA ASP A 70 -1.74 -2.39 -21.85
C ASP A 70 -1.73 -1.03 -21.12
N LEU A 71 -1.48 -1.04 -19.81
CA LEU A 71 -1.41 0.16 -18.98
C LEU A 71 -0.12 0.98 -19.17
N PHE A 72 0.93 0.38 -19.70
CA PHE A 72 2.27 0.96 -19.74
C PHE A 72 2.89 0.98 -21.14
N GLU A 73 2.39 0.22 -22.11
CA GLU A 73 2.95 0.10 -23.47
C GLU A 73 3.27 1.43 -24.17
N ASN A 74 2.48 2.47 -23.89
CA ASN A 74 2.65 3.81 -24.47
C ASN A 74 3.37 4.82 -23.55
N MET A 75 3.94 4.35 -22.43
CA MET A 75 4.59 5.17 -21.40
C MET A 75 6.12 5.04 -21.48
N ASN A 76 6.83 6.01 -20.93
CA ASN A 76 8.28 6.09 -21.00
C ASN A 76 8.97 4.90 -20.33
N ILE A 77 8.46 4.41 -19.20
CA ILE A 77 9.03 3.23 -18.50
C ILE A 77 9.09 1.98 -19.38
N TRP A 78 8.16 1.86 -20.34
CA TRP A 78 8.05 0.70 -21.21
C TRP A 78 9.07 0.69 -22.35
N LYS A 79 9.87 1.74 -22.51
CA LYS A 79 10.98 1.77 -23.47
C LYS A 79 12.15 0.88 -23.04
N GLU A 80 12.19 0.49 -21.78
CA GLU A 80 13.29 -0.26 -21.18
C GLU A 80 12.87 -1.71 -20.86
N LYS A 81 13.50 -2.69 -21.53
CA LYS A 81 13.13 -4.11 -21.44
C LYS A 81 13.13 -4.66 -20.01
N LYS A 82 14.09 -4.24 -19.18
CA LYS A 82 14.18 -4.59 -17.75
C LYS A 82 12.85 -4.34 -17.02
N TYR A 83 12.20 -3.20 -17.29
CA TYR A 83 10.96 -2.81 -16.63
C TYR A 83 9.73 -3.50 -17.22
N GLN A 84 9.74 -3.81 -18.53
CA GLN A 84 8.70 -4.67 -19.12
C GLN A 84 8.67 -6.04 -18.45
N GLU A 85 9.86 -6.64 -18.28
CA GLU A 85 10.01 -7.94 -17.63
C GLU A 85 9.69 -7.87 -16.13
N MET A 86 9.65 -6.70 -15.50
CA MET A 86 9.38 -6.53 -14.07
C MET A 86 7.89 -6.37 -13.76
N GLN A 87 7.09 -5.94 -14.74
CA GLN A 87 5.70 -5.57 -14.53
C GLN A 87 4.88 -6.73 -13.94
N GLY A 88 4.16 -6.44 -12.86
CA GLY A 88 3.23 -7.34 -12.19
C GLY A 88 3.86 -8.60 -11.59
N LYS A 89 5.10 -8.49 -11.09
CA LYS A 89 5.83 -9.61 -10.48
C LYS A 89 5.89 -9.61 -8.96
N TYR A 90 5.46 -8.53 -8.29
CA TYR A 90 5.65 -8.36 -6.85
C TYR A 90 4.31 -8.43 -6.12
N PRO A 91 4.20 -9.15 -5.00
CA PRO A 91 3.09 -8.96 -4.09
C PRO A 91 3.10 -7.53 -3.57
N VAL A 92 1.96 -6.85 -3.68
CA VAL A 92 1.80 -5.47 -3.19
C VAL A 92 0.69 -5.43 -2.15
N ILE A 93 0.96 -4.79 -1.02
CA ILE A 93 -0.04 -4.39 -0.02
C ILE A 93 -0.21 -2.88 -0.16
N SER A 94 -1.41 -2.45 -0.57
CA SER A 94 -1.74 -1.02 -0.64
C SER A 94 -2.78 -0.68 0.41
N LEU A 95 -2.51 0.37 1.19
CA LEU A 95 -3.42 0.86 2.21
C LEU A 95 -3.34 2.39 2.33
N SER A 96 -4.38 3.01 2.88
CA SER A 96 -4.41 4.45 3.08
C SER A 96 -5.01 4.81 4.43
N PHE A 97 -4.40 5.78 5.10
CA PHE A 97 -4.93 6.36 6.34
C PHE A 97 -5.76 7.62 6.12
N ALA A 98 -6.13 7.95 4.87
CA ALA A 98 -6.93 9.13 4.53
C ALA A 98 -8.28 9.22 5.27
N ASN A 99 -8.82 8.08 5.71
CA ASN A 99 -10.10 7.97 6.42
C ASN A 99 -9.96 7.86 7.95
N VAL A 100 -8.74 7.94 8.49
CA VAL A 100 -8.48 7.92 9.95
C VAL A 100 -8.64 9.33 10.50
N LYS A 101 -9.89 9.83 10.46
CA LYS A 101 -10.30 11.18 10.88
C LYS A 101 -11.13 11.16 12.14
N GLU A 102 -10.58 10.50 13.14
CA GLU A 102 -11.25 10.23 14.39
C GLU A 102 -10.83 11.27 15.44
N ASN A 103 -11.70 11.55 16.39
CA ASN A 103 -11.47 12.59 17.39
C ASN A 103 -10.96 12.05 18.74
N THR A 104 -10.78 10.73 18.86
CA THR A 104 -10.18 10.08 20.04
C THR A 104 -9.19 9.01 19.61
N PHE A 105 -8.25 8.69 20.49
CA PHE A 105 -7.24 7.65 20.25
C PHE A 105 -7.87 6.28 19.97
N GLU A 106 -8.84 5.86 20.78
CA GLU A 106 -9.46 4.53 20.67
C GLU A 106 -10.17 4.36 19.33
N ARG A 107 -10.85 5.43 18.86
CA ARG A 107 -11.52 5.44 17.56
C ARG A 107 -10.52 5.42 16.41
N ALA A 108 -9.42 6.17 16.52
CA ALA A 108 -8.36 6.19 15.52
C ALA A 108 -7.71 4.79 15.38
N VAL A 109 -7.39 4.14 16.49
CA VAL A 109 -6.88 2.77 16.52
C VAL A 109 -7.89 1.80 15.92
N LEU A 110 -9.16 1.87 16.32
CA LEU A 110 -10.23 1.03 15.77
C LEU A 110 -10.32 1.17 14.24
N ARG A 111 -10.21 2.41 13.71
CA ARG A 111 -10.22 2.66 12.27
C ARG A 111 -9.01 2.03 11.57
N ILE A 112 -7.82 2.12 12.16
CA ILE A 112 -6.62 1.45 11.63
C ILE A 112 -6.81 -0.07 11.67
N CYS A 113 -7.39 -0.62 12.73
CA CYS A 113 -7.68 -2.04 12.83
C CYS A 113 -8.65 -2.51 11.74
N GLN A 114 -9.68 -1.73 11.43
CA GLN A 114 -10.59 -2.01 10.31
C GLN A 114 -9.88 -2.06 8.97
N ILE A 115 -9.00 -1.09 8.69
CA ILE A 115 -8.19 -1.06 7.46
C ILE A 115 -7.33 -2.32 7.34
N ILE A 116 -6.69 -2.74 8.44
CA ILE A 116 -5.88 -3.96 8.47
C ILE A 116 -6.77 -5.21 8.29
N ALA A 117 -7.92 -5.27 8.94
CA ALA A 117 -8.85 -6.38 8.81
C ALA A 117 -9.36 -6.52 7.37
N ASP A 118 -9.62 -5.41 6.67
CA ASP A 118 -9.95 -5.40 5.25
C ASP A 118 -8.83 -6.02 4.39
N LEU A 119 -7.56 -5.68 4.65
CA LEU A 119 -6.44 -6.31 3.94
C LEU A 119 -6.41 -7.84 4.15
N TYR A 120 -6.69 -8.30 5.37
CA TYR A 120 -6.76 -9.74 5.64
C TYR A 120 -7.94 -10.40 4.93
N ARG A 121 -9.10 -9.75 4.87
CA ARG A 121 -10.26 -10.21 4.10
C ARG A 121 -9.94 -10.32 2.60
N GLU A 122 -9.30 -9.30 2.03
CA GLU A 122 -8.90 -9.29 0.62
C GLU A 122 -7.92 -10.43 0.29
N LYS A 123 -7.10 -10.85 1.26
CA LYS A 123 -6.11 -11.92 1.11
C LYS A 123 -6.57 -13.24 1.73
N GLU A 124 -7.88 -13.44 1.88
CA GLU A 124 -8.45 -14.66 2.47
C GLU A 124 -8.02 -15.95 1.74
N PHE A 125 -7.76 -15.87 0.43
CA PHE A 125 -7.24 -17.01 -0.35
C PHE A 125 -5.94 -17.60 0.22
N LEU A 126 -5.13 -16.82 0.96
CA LEU A 126 -3.92 -17.32 1.62
C LEU A 126 -4.25 -18.38 2.68
N LYS A 127 -5.39 -18.25 3.36
CA LYS A 127 -5.88 -19.21 4.36
C LYS A 127 -6.17 -20.57 3.74
N ASP A 128 -6.79 -20.55 2.56
CA ASP A 128 -7.24 -21.74 1.83
C ASP A 128 -6.14 -22.36 0.97
N SER A 129 -5.05 -21.61 0.72
CA SER A 129 -3.92 -22.06 -0.10
C SER A 129 -3.12 -23.24 0.48
N GLY A 130 -3.32 -23.59 1.75
CA GLY A 130 -2.57 -24.62 2.45
C GLY A 130 -1.15 -24.21 2.90
N PHE A 131 -0.68 -22.99 2.58
CA PHE A 131 0.66 -22.52 2.94
C PHE A 131 0.82 -22.11 4.41
N LEU A 132 -0.27 -21.77 5.08
CA LEU A 132 -0.27 -21.36 6.48
C LEU A 132 -0.24 -22.58 7.41
N ALA A 133 0.53 -22.50 8.49
CA ALA A 133 0.42 -23.43 9.61
C ALA A 133 -0.91 -23.23 10.35
N GLU A 134 -1.29 -24.18 11.21
CA GLU A 134 -2.54 -24.10 11.97
C GLU A 134 -2.58 -22.86 12.88
N SER A 135 -1.49 -22.56 13.58
CA SER A 135 -1.36 -21.35 14.41
C SER A 135 -1.43 -20.05 13.60
N GLU A 136 -0.91 -20.06 12.37
CA GLU A 136 -0.97 -18.91 11.45
C GLU A 136 -2.39 -18.70 10.93
N ARG A 137 -3.12 -19.78 10.59
CA ARG A 137 -4.55 -19.71 10.24
C ARG A 137 -5.39 -19.18 11.40
N ALA A 138 -5.12 -19.64 12.61
CA ALA A 138 -5.81 -19.15 13.81
C ALA A 138 -5.54 -17.65 14.02
N TYR A 139 -4.29 -17.20 13.85
CA TYR A 139 -3.97 -15.78 13.90
C TYR A 139 -4.64 -14.98 12.79
N PHE A 140 -4.61 -15.47 11.54
CA PHE A 140 -5.25 -14.82 10.40
C PHE A 140 -6.73 -14.58 10.66
N THR A 141 -7.42 -15.55 11.27
CA THR A 141 -8.84 -15.46 11.64
C THR A 141 -9.08 -14.53 12.83
N LYS A 142 -8.07 -14.31 13.69
CA LYS A 142 -8.14 -13.38 14.84
C LYS A 142 -8.02 -11.92 14.40
N VAL A 143 -7.44 -11.63 13.23
CA VAL A 143 -7.29 -10.27 12.71
C VAL A 143 -8.64 -9.79 12.17
N ILE A 144 -9.37 -9.07 13.03
CA ILE A 144 -10.69 -8.50 12.77
C ILE A 144 -10.74 -7.04 13.24
N ASP A 145 -11.80 -6.32 12.89
CA ASP A 145 -11.99 -4.90 13.20
C ASP A 145 -11.69 -4.54 14.67
N GLY A 146 -12.09 -5.39 15.62
CA GLY A 146 -11.90 -5.19 17.07
C GLY A 146 -10.65 -5.81 17.68
N MET A 147 -9.62 -6.11 16.87
CA MET A 147 -8.37 -6.70 17.37
C MET A 147 -7.64 -5.79 18.37
N THR A 148 -6.73 -6.36 19.16
CA THR A 148 -5.93 -5.59 20.11
C THR A 148 -4.88 -4.73 19.39
N GLU A 149 -4.41 -3.67 20.05
CA GLU A 149 -3.30 -2.85 19.54
C GLU A 149 -2.04 -3.69 19.23
N ILE A 150 -1.75 -4.70 20.06
CA ILE A 150 -0.60 -5.59 19.88
C ILE A 150 -0.76 -6.41 18.59
N ASP A 151 -1.96 -6.95 18.35
CA ASP A 151 -2.25 -7.69 17.12
C ASP A 151 -2.13 -6.76 15.89
N ALA A 152 -2.67 -5.54 15.99
CA ALA A 152 -2.57 -4.55 14.91
C ALA A 152 -1.11 -4.20 14.57
N ILE A 153 -0.25 -3.97 15.57
CA ILE A 153 1.17 -3.62 15.39
C ILE A 153 1.94 -4.66 14.56
N VAL A 154 1.68 -5.96 14.78
CA VAL A 154 2.42 -7.05 14.11
C VAL A 154 1.72 -7.63 12.89
N SER A 155 0.45 -7.27 12.67
CA SER A 155 -0.40 -7.82 11.60
C SER A 155 0.20 -7.63 10.20
N LEU A 156 0.60 -6.42 9.83
CA LEU A 156 1.13 -6.12 8.49
C LEU A 156 2.42 -6.91 8.21
N GLN A 157 3.32 -7.01 9.19
CA GLN A 157 4.54 -7.81 9.07
C GLN A 157 4.22 -9.30 8.85
N ARG A 158 3.24 -9.83 9.59
CA ARG A 158 2.78 -11.23 9.42
C ARG A 158 2.14 -11.45 8.06
N LEU A 159 1.30 -10.53 7.60
CA LEU A 159 0.71 -10.59 6.27
C LEU A 159 1.79 -10.59 5.18
N CYS A 160 2.85 -9.78 5.33
CA CYS A 160 4.01 -9.82 4.43
C CYS A 160 4.69 -11.19 4.45
N SER A 161 4.91 -11.78 5.63
CA SER A 161 5.46 -13.14 5.76
C SER A 161 4.64 -14.17 4.97
N TYR A 162 3.32 -14.11 5.09
CA TYR A 162 2.41 -15.03 4.41
C TYR A 162 2.45 -14.84 2.90
N MET A 163 2.40 -13.59 2.42
CA MET A 163 2.48 -13.27 1.00
C MET A 163 3.83 -13.64 0.40
N GLN A 164 4.94 -13.30 1.06
CA GLN A 164 6.29 -13.64 0.62
C GLN A 164 6.45 -15.16 0.46
N ARG A 165 5.98 -15.94 1.44
CA ARG A 165 6.05 -17.41 1.39
C ARG A 165 5.19 -18.01 0.29
N TYR A 166 4.04 -17.40 0.00
CA TYR A 166 3.13 -17.84 -1.04
C TYR A 166 3.66 -17.50 -2.45
N TYR A 167 4.06 -16.25 -2.67
CA TYR A 167 4.51 -15.75 -3.98
C TYR A 167 5.99 -16.00 -4.27
N LYS A 168 6.79 -16.37 -3.25
CA LYS A 168 8.26 -16.51 -3.33
C LYS A 168 8.96 -15.24 -3.83
N GLN A 169 8.43 -14.10 -3.42
CA GLN A 169 8.91 -12.78 -3.81
C GLN A 169 8.67 -11.79 -2.67
N ASP A 170 9.58 -10.84 -2.51
CA ASP A 170 9.49 -9.80 -1.49
C ASP A 170 8.29 -8.87 -1.72
N VAL A 171 7.74 -8.34 -0.62
CA VAL A 171 6.44 -7.65 -0.59
C VAL A 171 6.64 -6.15 -0.59
N ILE A 172 6.03 -5.45 -1.54
CA ILE A 172 6.01 -3.98 -1.55
C ILE A 172 4.81 -3.48 -0.75
N ILE A 173 5.05 -2.58 0.21
CA ILE A 173 3.99 -1.88 0.94
C ILE A 173 3.87 -0.44 0.43
N LEU A 174 2.66 -0.06 0.03
CA LEU A 174 2.31 1.30 -0.37
C LEU A 174 1.32 1.90 0.64
N LEU A 175 1.77 2.85 1.45
CA LEU A 175 0.94 3.55 2.43
C LEU A 175 0.70 5.01 2.01
N ASP A 176 -0.53 5.34 1.63
CA ASP A 176 -0.93 6.71 1.31
C ASP A 176 -1.52 7.45 2.52
N GLU A 177 -1.35 8.77 2.57
CA GLU A 177 -1.88 9.66 3.61
C GLU A 177 -1.53 9.20 5.05
N TYR A 178 -0.30 8.67 5.22
CA TYR A 178 0.22 8.11 6.47
C TYR A 178 0.16 9.08 7.67
N ASP A 179 0.14 10.39 7.38
CA ASP A 179 0.17 11.48 8.35
C ASP A 179 -1.22 11.92 8.80
N THR A 180 -2.30 11.50 8.13
CA THR A 180 -3.68 11.86 8.50
C THR A 180 -4.01 11.55 9.98
N PRO A 181 -3.73 10.35 10.52
CA PRO A 181 -4.00 10.06 11.94
C PRO A 181 -3.23 10.97 12.89
N MET A 182 -2.01 11.37 12.50
CA MET A 182 -1.15 12.23 13.31
C MET A 182 -1.68 13.67 13.32
N GLN A 183 -2.12 14.19 12.17
CA GLN A 183 -2.74 15.51 12.08
C GLN A 183 -4.00 15.61 12.96
N GLU A 184 -4.85 14.60 12.90
CA GLU A 184 -6.10 14.55 13.67
C GLU A 184 -5.82 14.42 15.18
N ALA A 185 -4.82 13.64 15.56
CA ALA A 185 -4.40 13.54 16.95
C ALA A 185 -3.84 14.84 17.51
N TYR A 186 -3.12 15.60 16.69
CA TYR A 186 -2.63 16.92 17.08
C TYR A 186 -3.78 17.89 17.34
N LEU A 187 -4.80 17.89 16.47
CA LEU A 187 -5.97 18.78 16.60
C LEU A 187 -6.88 18.41 17.77
N ASN A 188 -7.00 17.12 18.08
CA ASN A 188 -7.94 16.61 19.08
C ASN A 188 -7.27 16.25 20.42
N GLY A 189 -5.96 16.43 20.56
CA GLY A 189 -5.25 16.34 21.85
C GLY A 189 -4.82 14.95 22.30
N TYR A 190 -4.71 13.97 21.39
CA TYR A 190 -4.25 12.59 21.69
C TYR A 190 -2.94 12.22 20.96
N TRP A 191 -2.10 13.23 20.73
CA TRP A 191 -0.86 13.10 19.96
C TRP A 191 0.12 12.06 20.50
N ASN A 192 0.34 12.02 21.82
CA ASN A 192 1.37 11.17 22.41
C ASN A 192 1.02 9.68 22.26
N GLU A 193 -0.26 9.37 22.41
CA GLU A 193 -0.85 8.04 22.30
C GLU A 193 -0.74 7.54 20.86
N ILE A 194 -1.18 8.34 19.87
CA ILE A 194 -1.12 7.93 18.47
C ILE A 194 0.32 7.77 17.98
N VAL A 195 1.23 8.67 18.40
CA VAL A 195 2.64 8.61 18.00
C VAL A 195 3.29 7.34 18.53
N SER A 196 2.99 6.95 19.77
CA SER A 196 3.48 5.70 20.34
C SER A 196 3.00 4.50 19.52
N PHE A 197 1.70 4.45 19.21
CA PHE A 197 1.10 3.38 18.42
C PHE A 197 1.68 3.30 17.00
N ILE A 198 1.66 4.41 16.24
CA ILE A 198 2.15 4.49 14.86
C ILE A 198 3.64 4.18 14.78
N ARG A 199 4.45 4.66 15.74
CA ARG A 199 5.89 4.34 15.79
C ARG A 199 6.12 2.84 15.91
N ASN A 200 5.36 2.15 16.77
CA ASN A 200 5.50 0.71 16.93
C ASN A 200 5.03 -0.04 15.67
N LEU A 201 3.87 0.35 15.11
CA LEU A 201 3.35 -0.21 13.87
C LEU A 201 4.34 -0.05 12.72
N PHE A 202 4.89 1.16 12.50
CA PHE A 202 5.84 1.44 11.43
C PHE A 202 7.19 0.79 11.65
N ASN A 203 7.65 0.67 12.90
CA ASN A 203 8.87 -0.07 13.20
C ASN A 203 8.73 -1.54 12.79
N CYS A 204 7.63 -2.19 13.17
CA CYS A 204 7.36 -3.59 12.78
C CYS A 204 7.11 -3.75 11.28
N THR A 205 6.44 -2.79 10.65
CA THR A 205 6.01 -2.87 9.24
C THR A 205 7.12 -2.56 8.26
N PHE A 206 7.91 -1.51 8.51
CA PHE A 206 8.89 -0.97 7.55
C PHE A 206 10.34 -1.16 7.98
N LYS A 207 10.66 -1.08 9.28
CA LYS A 207 12.07 -1.07 9.73
C LYS A 207 12.62 -2.45 10.08
N THR A 208 11.82 -3.32 10.69
CA THR A 208 12.26 -4.65 11.15
C THR A 208 11.60 -5.78 10.37
N ASN A 209 11.08 -5.50 9.18
CA ASN A 209 10.33 -6.46 8.37
C ASN A 209 11.24 -7.12 7.33
N PRO A 210 11.63 -8.39 7.50
CA PRO A 210 12.54 -9.08 6.59
C PRO A 210 11.86 -9.61 5.31
N TYR A 211 10.58 -9.28 5.11
CA TYR A 211 9.76 -9.76 3.99
C TYR A 211 9.46 -8.68 2.94
N LEU A 212 10.12 -7.51 3.07
CA LEU A 212 10.04 -6.38 2.14
C LEU A 212 11.11 -6.45 1.07
#